data_AF-A0A2G5ZAN1-F1
#
_entry.id   AF-A0A2G5ZAN1-F1
#
_cell.length_a   1.000
_cell.length_b   1.000
_cell.length_c   1.000
_cell.angle_alpha   90.00
_cell.angle_beta   90.00
_cell.angle_gamma   90.00
#
_symmetry.space_group_name_H-M   'P 1'
#
loop_
_entity.id
_entity.type
_entity.pdbx_description
1 polymer ?
#
loop_
_entity_poly.entity_id
_entity_poly.type
_entity_poly.pdbx_seq_one_letter_code
_entity_poly.pdbx_strand_id
1 'polypeptide(L)'
;AGSFKGLWRNRKAFLMVLGFTAGGSLSFYTFTTYMQKYLVNTTGMHANVASAIMTAALFVFMLIQPLIGALSDKIGRRTSMLIFGGMSALCTVPILTALQHVSSPYAAFGLVMLAMVIVSFYTSISGILKAEMFPAQVRALGVGLSYAVANA
;
A
#
# COMPACT_ATOMS: atom_id res chain seq x y z
N ALA A 1 -30.72 9.72 -1.11
CA ALA A 1 -29.34 9.57 -0.60
C ALA A 1 -28.38 9.92 -1.73
N GLY A 2 -27.39 10.80 -1.50
CA GLY A 2 -26.42 11.23 -2.52
C GLY A 2 -26.85 12.45 -3.34
N SER A 3 -26.77 13.66 -2.76
CA SER A 3 -26.86 14.91 -3.52
C SER A 3 -25.49 15.57 -3.58
N PHE A 4 -25.07 16.08 -4.75
CA PHE A 4 -23.85 16.88 -4.93
C PHE A 4 -23.71 18.02 -3.90
N LYS A 5 -24.84 18.54 -3.40
CA LYS A 5 -24.89 19.56 -2.33
C LYS A 5 -24.37 19.05 -0.98
N GLY A 6 -24.57 17.76 -0.67
CA GLY A 6 -24.03 17.11 0.53
C GLY A 6 -22.53 16.81 0.43
N LEU A 7 -22.04 16.54 -0.79
CA LEU A 7 -20.61 16.37 -1.08
C LEU A 7 -19.84 17.68 -0.86
N TRP A 8 -20.39 18.80 -1.31
CA TRP A 8 -19.77 20.13 -1.15
C TRP A 8 -19.74 20.59 0.32
N ARG A 9 -20.76 20.23 1.11
CA ARG A 9 -20.78 20.51 2.56
C ARG A 9 -19.71 19.73 3.33
N ASN A 10 -19.27 18.59 2.80
CA ASN A 10 -18.20 17.75 3.34
C ASN A 10 -16.94 17.73 2.44
N ARG A 11 -16.64 18.82 1.72
CA ARG A 11 -15.50 18.90 0.79
C ARG A 11 -14.17 18.49 1.41
N LYS A 12 -13.95 18.78 2.69
CA LYS A 12 -12.73 18.41 3.42
C LYS A 12 -12.62 16.90 3.61
N ALA A 13 -13.72 16.23 3.98
CA ALA A 13 -13.74 14.78 4.11
C ALA A 13 -13.59 14.11 2.74
N PHE A 14 -14.22 14.66 1.71
CA PHE A 14 -14.07 14.17 0.33
C PHE A 14 -12.62 14.31 -0.18
N LEU A 15 -12.00 15.49 -0.05
CA LEU A 15 -10.60 15.71 -0.44
C LEU A 15 -9.62 14.86 0.36
N MET A 16 -9.86 14.67 1.66
CA MET A 16 -9.05 13.77 2.48
C MET A 16 -9.15 12.34 1.96
N VAL A 17 -10.36 11.79 1.78
CA VAL A 17 -10.55 10.41 1.28
C VAL A 17 -9.96 10.22 -0.12
N LEU A 18 -10.13 11.22 -1.00
CA LEU A 18 -9.61 11.19 -2.36
C LEU A 18 -8.07 11.24 -2.36
N GLY A 19 -7.47 12.13 -1.58
CA GLY A 19 -6.01 12.19 -1.40
C GLY A 19 -5.44 10.93 -0.75
N PHE A 20 -6.17 10.35 0.21
CA PHE A 20 -5.81 9.08 0.84
C PHE A 20 -5.81 7.92 -0.14
N THR A 21 -6.85 7.82 -0.97
CA THR A 21 -6.99 6.73 -1.95
C THR A 21 -5.97 6.89 -3.08
N ALA A 22 -5.82 8.11 -3.60
CA ALA A 22 -4.83 8.42 -4.63
C ALA A 22 -3.40 8.19 -4.11
N GLY A 23 -3.07 8.68 -2.90
CA GLY A 23 -1.78 8.48 -2.26
C GLY A 23 -1.51 7.01 -1.92
N GLY A 24 -2.53 6.28 -1.48
CA GLY A 24 -2.51 4.83 -1.27
C GLY A 24 -2.07 4.06 -2.50
N SER A 25 -2.82 4.24 -3.59
CA SER A 25 -2.53 3.60 -4.87
C SER A 25 -1.17 4.03 -5.43
N LEU A 26 -0.85 5.32 -5.36
CA LEU A 26 0.42 5.84 -5.88
C LEU A 26 1.62 5.29 -5.10
N SER A 27 1.52 5.22 -3.77
CA SER A 27 2.55 4.59 -2.92
C SER A 27 2.70 3.11 -3.24
N PHE A 28 1.58 2.39 -3.38
CA PHE A 28 1.60 0.96 -3.72
C PHE A 28 2.34 0.70 -5.04
N TYR A 29 2.01 1.40 -6.13
CA TYR A 29 2.71 1.24 -7.41
C TYR A 29 4.16 1.71 -7.37
N THR A 30 4.44 2.78 -6.61
CA THR A 30 5.80 3.29 -6.44
C THR A 30 6.70 2.23 -5.80
N PHE A 31 6.24 1.63 -4.71
CA PHE A 31 7.05 0.67 -3.96
C PHE A 31 7.05 -0.74 -4.57
N THR A 32 5.99 -1.18 -5.25
CA THR A 32 5.94 -2.53 -5.84
C THR A 32 6.51 -2.59 -7.26
N THR A 33 6.09 -1.69 -8.15
CA THR A 33 6.46 -1.74 -9.57
C THR A 33 7.67 -0.87 -9.88
N TYR A 34 7.69 0.37 -9.39
CA TYR A 34 8.73 1.33 -9.75
C TYR A 34 10.04 1.12 -8.97
N MET A 35 9.96 0.59 -7.74
CA MET A 35 11.10 0.45 -6.84
C MET A 35 12.25 -0.36 -7.42
N GLN A 36 11.96 -1.44 -8.14
CA GLN A 36 12.99 -2.21 -8.84
C GLN A 36 13.77 -1.34 -9.83
N LYS A 37 13.05 -0.56 -10.65
CA LYS A 37 13.67 0.38 -11.60
C LYS A 37 14.44 1.47 -10.88
N TYR A 38 13.95 1.94 -9.74
CA TYR A 38 14.63 2.95 -8.93
C TYR A 38 15.96 2.44 -8.39
N LEU A 39 16.00 1.21 -7.88
CA LEU A 39 17.24 0.56 -7.44
C LEU A 39 18.23 0.43 -8.59
N VAL A 40 17.79 0.01 -9.77
CA VAL A 40 18.68 -0.15 -10.93
C VAL A 40 19.17 1.19 -11.48
N ASN A 41 18.25 2.11 -11.78
CA ASN A 41 18.56 3.34 -12.51
C ASN A 41 19.14 4.44 -11.62
N THR A 42 18.71 4.53 -10.36
CA THR A 42 19.11 5.62 -9.46
C THR A 42 20.27 5.21 -8.56
N THR A 43 20.22 4.01 -7.98
CA THR A 43 21.28 3.54 -7.07
C THR A 43 22.41 2.83 -7.82
N GLY A 44 22.26 2.61 -9.13
CA GLY A 44 23.23 1.91 -9.97
C GLY A 44 23.35 0.41 -9.66
N MET A 45 22.37 -0.15 -8.94
CA MET A 45 22.42 -1.53 -8.48
C MET A 45 22.22 -2.49 -9.66
N HIS A 46 22.95 -3.61 -9.65
CA HIS A 46 22.81 -4.62 -10.69
C HIS A 46 21.37 -5.18 -10.71
N ALA A 47 20.79 -5.32 -11.91
CA ALA A 47 19.39 -5.72 -12.08
C ALA A 47 19.04 -7.02 -11.35
N ASN A 48 19.95 -8.01 -11.36
CA ASN A 48 19.75 -9.28 -10.67
C ASN A 48 19.62 -9.10 -9.14
N VAL A 49 20.42 -8.22 -8.55
CA VAL A 49 20.39 -7.94 -7.10
C VAL A 49 19.12 -7.18 -6.74
N ALA A 50 18.76 -6.15 -7.51
CA ALA A 50 17.52 -5.41 -7.31
C ALA A 50 16.28 -6.32 -7.41
N SER A 51 16.24 -7.21 -8.40
CA SER A 51 15.17 -8.22 -8.55
C SER A 51 15.11 -9.17 -7.36
N ALA A 52 16.25 -9.65 -6.87
CA ALA A 52 16.31 -10.53 -5.70
C ALA A 52 15.80 -9.83 -4.43
N ILE A 53 16.21 -8.58 -4.19
CA ILE A 53 15.72 -7.75 -3.09
C ILE A 53 14.21 -7.57 -3.18
N MET A 54 13.70 -7.19 -4.35
CA MET A 54 12.27 -6.98 -4.56
C MET A 54 11.46 -8.26 -4.39
N THR A 55 11.97 -9.39 -4.88
CA THR A 55 11.33 -10.70 -4.71
C THR A 55 11.25 -11.07 -3.24
N ALA A 56 12.35 -10.94 -2.50
CA ALA A 56 12.36 -11.17 -1.05
C ALA A 56 11.42 -10.21 -0.32
N ALA A 57 11.42 -8.92 -0.69
CA ALA A 57 10.58 -7.92 -0.04
C ALA A 57 9.09 -8.19 -0.27
N LEU A 58 8.70 -8.57 -1.49
CA LEU A 58 7.32 -8.97 -1.82
C LEU A 58 6.91 -10.24 -1.09
N PHE A 59 7.82 -11.21 -0.94
CA PHE A 59 7.55 -12.43 -0.18
C PHE A 59 7.31 -12.13 1.30
N VAL A 60 8.15 -11.31 1.93
CA VAL A 60 7.94 -10.90 3.32
C VAL A 60 6.69 -10.03 3.45
N PHE A 61 6.43 -9.14 2.49
CA PHE A 61 5.20 -8.34 2.45
C PHE A 61 3.95 -9.24 2.43
N MET A 62 3.95 -10.31 1.63
CA MET A 62 2.88 -11.31 1.62
C MET A 62 2.65 -11.94 3.01
N LEU A 63 3.71 -12.26 3.74
CA LEU A 63 3.62 -12.83 5.10
C LEU A 63 3.15 -11.81 6.15
N ILE A 64 3.52 -10.54 5.98
CA ILE A 64 3.17 -9.46 6.91
C ILE A 64 1.72 -9.00 6.74
N GLN A 65 1.14 -9.09 5.53
CA GLN A 65 -0.24 -8.68 5.27
C GLN A 65 -1.29 -9.26 6.25
N PRO A 66 -1.34 -10.56 6.56
CA PRO A 66 -2.31 -11.09 7.53
C PRO A 66 -2.08 -10.55 8.96
N LEU A 67 -0.83 -10.35 9.36
CA LEU A 67 -0.47 -9.80 10.68
C LEU A 67 -0.95 -8.35 10.82
N ILE A 68 -0.69 -7.53 9.80
CA ILE A 68 -1.11 -6.13 9.78
C ILE A 68 -2.63 -6.02 9.61
N GLY A 69 -3.26 -6.95 8.89
CA GLY A 69 -4.72 -7.09 8.85
C GLY A 69 -5.33 -7.30 10.22
N ALA A 70 -4.84 -8.31 10.96
CA ALA A 70 -5.30 -8.57 12.32
C ALA A 70 -5.02 -7.40 13.29
N LEU A 71 -3.89 -6.71 13.12
CA LEU A 71 -3.57 -5.51 13.89
C LEU A 71 -4.52 -4.35 13.57
N SER A 72 -4.79 -4.13 12.28
CA SER A 72 -5.71 -3.10 11.78
C SER A 72 -7.13 -3.30 12.29
N ASP A 73 -7.56 -4.56 12.43
CA ASP A 73 -8.85 -4.91 13.01
C ASP A 73 -8.96 -4.54 14.50
N LYS A 74 -7.85 -4.60 15.25
CA LYS A 74 -7.80 -4.20 16.66
C LYS A 74 -7.74 -2.69 16.87
N ILE A 75 -6.94 -1.97 16.07
CA ILE A 75 -6.75 -0.51 16.23
C ILE A 75 -7.86 0.32 15.56
N GLY A 76 -8.68 -0.33 14.73
CA GLY A 76 -9.81 0.27 14.04
C GLY A 76 -9.41 0.94 12.72
N ARG A 77 -10.28 0.81 11.71
CA ARG A 77 -10.00 1.22 10.31
C ARG A 77 -9.65 2.69 10.14
N ARG A 78 -10.30 3.58 10.90
CA ARG A 78 -10.05 5.03 10.85
C ARG A 78 -8.62 5.35 11.32
N THR A 79 -8.17 4.67 12.37
CA THR A 79 -6.83 4.84 12.93
C THR A 79 -5.78 4.30 11.96
N SER A 80 -6.00 3.12 11.38
CA SER A 80 -5.10 2.54 10.38
C SER A 80 -4.96 3.42 9.14
N MET A 81 -6.05 4.05 8.67
CA MET A 81 -5.98 5.03 7.59
C MET A 81 -5.15 6.25 8.00
N LEU A 82 -5.41 6.85 9.17
CA LEU A 82 -4.64 8.03 9.62
C LEU A 82 -3.14 7.72 9.77
N ILE A 83 -2.80 6.55 10.30
CA ILE A 83 -1.42 6.06 10.41
C ILE A 83 -0.81 5.92 9.02
N PHE A 84 -1.50 5.27 8.09
CA PHE A 84 -1.01 5.12 6.72
C PHE A 84 -0.70 6.47 6.07
N GLY A 85 -1.61 7.44 6.17
CA GLY A 85 -1.43 8.74 5.49
C GLY A 85 -0.38 9.60 6.17
N GLY A 86 -0.33 9.59 7.51
CA GLY A 86 0.70 10.29 8.25
C GLY A 86 2.08 9.70 7.95
N MET A 87 2.22 8.38 8.05
CA MET A 87 3.49 7.71 7.79
C MET A 87 3.88 7.76 6.31
N SER A 88 2.97 7.59 5.35
CA SER A 88 3.35 7.65 3.94
C SER A 88 3.76 9.05 3.54
N ALA A 89 3.05 10.10 3.98
CA ALA A 89 3.42 11.47 3.67
C ALA A 89 4.78 11.85 4.29
N LEU A 90 5.04 11.44 5.53
CA LEU A 90 6.28 11.76 6.23
C LEU A 90 7.46 10.90 5.79
N CYS A 91 7.25 9.61 5.53
CA CYS A 91 8.33 8.66 5.28
C CYS A 91 8.66 8.49 3.79
N THR A 92 7.77 8.82 2.84
CA THR A 92 8.04 8.58 1.41
C THR A 92 9.28 9.35 0.93
N VAL A 93 9.37 10.65 1.24
CA VAL A 93 10.53 11.48 0.85
C VAL A 93 11.84 10.97 1.46
N PRO A 94 11.97 10.82 2.79
CA PRO A 94 13.23 10.37 3.38
C PRO A 94 13.60 8.94 2.96
N ILE A 95 12.63 8.03 2.76
CA ILE A 95 12.91 6.68 2.25
C ILE A 95 13.54 6.76 0.85
N LEU A 96 12.95 7.52 -0.06
CA LEU A 96 13.49 7.65 -1.42
C LEU A 96 14.87 8.31 -1.40
N THR A 97 15.04 9.41 -0.66
CA THR A 97 16.35 10.08 -0.54
C THR A 97 17.42 9.19 0.11
N ALA A 98 17.05 8.40 1.12
CA ALA A 98 17.96 7.43 1.74
C ALA A 98 18.34 6.31 0.76
N LEU A 99 17.38 5.81 -0.02
CA LEU A 99 17.61 4.83 -1.09
C LEU A 99 18.61 5.36 -2.13
N GLN A 100 18.55 6.64 -2.51
CA GLN A 100 19.49 7.22 -3.49
C GLN A 100 20.95 7.10 -3.08
N HIS A 101 21.23 7.22 -1.78
CA HIS A 101 22.61 7.20 -1.26
C HIS A 101 23.02 5.81 -0.76
N VAL A 102 22.13 4.81 -0.87
CA VAL A 102 22.37 3.48 -0.33
C VAL A 102 23.26 2.68 -1.29
N SER A 103 24.41 2.24 -0.80
CA SER A 103 25.33 1.39 -1.56
C SER A 103 25.17 -0.10 -1.18
N SER A 104 24.54 -0.38 -0.04
CA SER A 104 24.40 -1.74 0.50
C SER A 104 23.05 -2.37 0.13
N PRO A 105 23.03 -3.56 -0.49
CA PRO A 105 21.81 -4.33 -0.79
C PRO A 105 20.92 -4.58 0.44
N TYR A 106 21.53 -4.83 1.61
CA TYR A 106 20.81 -5.10 2.85
C TYR A 106 20.11 -3.86 3.40
N ALA A 107 20.75 -2.69 3.28
CA ALA A 107 20.15 -1.42 3.67
C ALA A 107 19.03 -1.02 2.71
N ALA A 108 19.20 -1.26 1.40
CA ALA A 108 18.13 -1.10 0.41
C ALA A 108 16.93 -1.98 0.74
N PHE A 109 17.15 -3.26 1.06
CA PHE A 109 16.08 -4.17 1.47
C PHE A 109 15.34 -3.67 2.71
N GLY A 110 16.05 -3.20 3.75
CA GLY A 110 15.43 -2.65 4.95
C GLY A 110 14.54 -1.44 4.67
N LEU A 111 15.00 -0.51 3.82
CA LEU A 111 14.23 0.68 3.44
C LEU A 111 12.99 0.32 2.61
N VAL A 112 13.14 -0.60 1.65
CA VAL A 112 12.00 -1.11 0.85
C VAL A 112 11.00 -1.83 1.75
N MET A 113 11.47 -2.64 2.69
CA MET A 113 10.62 -3.32 3.67
C MET A 113 9.85 -2.34 4.55
N LEU A 114 10.51 -1.27 5.02
CA LEU A 114 9.86 -0.24 5.82
C LEU A 114 8.75 0.45 5.02
N ALA A 115 9.00 0.77 3.74
CA ALA A 115 7.97 1.30 2.85
C ALA A 115 6.81 0.32 2.63
N MET A 116 7.12 -0.96 2.41
CA MET A 116 6.12 -2.03 2.24
C MET A 116 5.27 -2.20 3.49
N VAL A 117 5.85 -2.14 4.68
CA VAL A 117 5.10 -2.19 5.94
C VAL A 117 4.16 -1.00 6.06
N ILE A 118 4.59 0.22 5.70
CA ILE A 118 3.69 1.38 5.69
C ILE A 118 2.52 1.15 4.72
N VAL A 119 2.81 0.71 3.49
CA VAL A 119 1.78 0.39 2.48
C VAL A 119 0.85 -0.75 2.91
N SER A 120 1.35 -1.69 3.73
CA SER A 120 0.54 -2.82 4.22
C SER A 120 -0.66 -2.36 5.05
N PHE A 121 -0.55 -1.24 5.78
CA PHE A 121 -1.66 -0.64 6.51
C PHE A 121 -2.79 -0.18 5.58
N TYR A 122 -2.48 0.26 4.36
CA TYR A 122 -3.50 0.60 3.35
C TYR A 122 -4.14 -0.67 2.74
N THR A 123 -3.31 -1.62 2.30
CA THR A 123 -3.80 -2.84 1.61
C THR A 123 -4.65 -3.73 2.51
N SER A 124 -4.32 -3.82 3.80
CA SER A 124 -5.03 -4.64 4.78
C SER A 124 -6.46 -4.16 5.04
N ILE A 125 -6.70 -2.84 5.01
CA ILE A 125 -8.04 -2.26 5.19
C ILE A 125 -8.90 -2.48 3.93
N SER A 126 -8.29 -2.47 2.75
CA SER A 126 -8.99 -2.59 1.47
C SER A 126 -9.71 -3.94 1.30
N GLY A 127 -9.16 -5.02 1.88
CA GLY A 127 -9.76 -6.36 1.85
C GLY A 127 -10.98 -6.52 2.76
N ILE A 128 -11.02 -5.79 3.87
CA ILE A 128 -12.07 -5.94 4.88
C ILE A 128 -13.31 -5.12 4.53
N LEU A 129 -13.13 -3.97 3.90
CA LEU A 129 -14.24 -3.25 3.26
C LEU A 129 -14.90 -4.11 2.17
N LYS A 130 -14.12 -4.85 1.38
CA LYS A 130 -14.65 -5.85 0.43
C LYS A 130 -15.39 -6.97 1.17
N ALA A 131 -14.87 -7.47 2.29
CA ALA A 131 -15.50 -8.54 3.06
C ALA A 131 -16.80 -8.14 3.77
N GLU A 132 -16.93 -6.89 4.23
CA GLU A 132 -18.15 -6.38 4.87
C GLU A 132 -19.23 -5.97 3.86
N MET A 133 -18.84 -5.63 2.62
CA MET A 133 -19.79 -5.27 1.58
C MET A 133 -20.48 -6.48 0.91
N PHE A 134 -20.02 -7.71 1.15
CA PHE A 134 -20.59 -8.91 0.54
C PHE A 134 -21.23 -9.86 1.58
N PRO A 135 -22.54 -10.16 1.48
CA PRO A 135 -23.22 -11.14 2.32
C PRO A 135 -22.50 -12.50 2.31
N ALA A 136 -22.56 -13.23 3.42
CA ALA A 136 -21.86 -14.50 3.62
C ALA A 136 -22.15 -15.54 2.50
N GLN A 137 -23.30 -15.45 1.82
CA GLN A 137 -23.70 -16.36 0.75
C GLN A 137 -22.96 -16.15 -0.60
N VAL A 138 -22.34 -14.99 -0.84
CA VAL A 138 -21.73 -14.65 -2.16
C VAL A 138 -20.24 -14.35 -2.09
N ARG A 139 -19.60 -14.45 -0.93
CA ARG A 139 -18.22 -13.99 -0.71
C ARG A 139 -17.17 -14.75 -1.53
N ALA A 140 -17.34 -16.06 -1.76
CA ALA A 140 -16.40 -16.85 -2.57
C ALA A 140 -16.50 -16.51 -4.08
N LEU A 141 -17.72 -16.40 -4.60
CA LEU A 141 -17.99 -16.06 -6.00
C LEU A 141 -17.72 -14.58 -6.29
N GLY A 142 -18.15 -13.68 -5.41
CA GLY A 142 -17.99 -12.24 -5.56
C GLY A 142 -16.53 -11.81 -5.51
N VAL A 143 -15.74 -12.34 -4.57
CA VAL A 143 -14.30 -12.00 -4.50
C VAL A 143 -13.52 -12.63 -5.65
N GLY A 144 -13.80 -13.89 -6.01
CA GLY A 144 -13.11 -14.59 -7.10
C GLY A 144 -13.44 -14.02 -8.49
N LEU A 145 -14.72 -13.79 -8.79
CA LEU A 145 -15.17 -13.28 -10.09
C LEU A 145 -14.80 -11.81 -10.29
N SER A 146 -14.93 -10.96 -9.27
CA SER A 146 -14.53 -9.55 -9.37
C SER A 146 -13.03 -9.40 -9.62
N TYR A 147 -12.22 -10.25 -8.99
CA TYR A 147 -10.78 -10.25 -9.20
C TYR A 147 -10.42 -10.79 -10.58
N ALA A 148 -11.11 -11.84 -11.07
CA ALA A 148 -10.88 -12.39 -12.40
C ALA A 148 -11.28 -11.41 -13.52
N VAL A 149 -12.39 -10.68 -13.38
CA VAL A 149 -12.86 -9.71 -14.38
C VAL A 149 -12.06 -8.41 -14.35
N ALA A 150 -11.65 -7.92 -13.17
CA ALA A 150 -10.85 -6.70 -13.08
C ALA A 150 -9.39 -6.90 -13.52
N ASN A 151 -8.93 -8.15 -13.61
CA ASN A 151 -7.55 -8.52 -13.90
C ASN A 151 -7.42 -9.28 -15.24
N ALA A 152 -8.52 -9.43 -15.99
CA ALA A 152 -8.59 -9.88 -17.38
C ALA A 152 -8.69 -8.65 -18.30
#